data_AF-A0A8X8KQJ9-F1
#
_entry.id   AF-A0A8X8KQJ9-F1
#
_cell.length_a   1.000
_cell.length_b   1.000
_cell.length_c   1.000
_cell.angle_alpha   90.00
_cell.angle_beta   90.00
_cell.angle_gamma   90.00
#
_symmetry.space_group_name_H-M   'P 1'
#
loop_
_entity.id
_entity.type
_entity.pdbx_description
1 polymer ?
#
loop_
_entity_poly.entity_id
_entity_poly.type
_entity_poly.pdbx_seq_one_letter_code
_entity_poly.pdbx_strand_id
1 'polypeptide(L)'
;MMRDSDLDDLFADLRVVRAEAPASLLMRVLEDAELHQPQPVALRAAPAPRRLWSLLAGGGLGGGGVLAGLATATLAGFWIGFAQPLPVTTLTAALWQQETLADDEGLDLVELIPTLDTYLPEG
;
A
#
# COMPACT_ATOMS: atom_id res chain seq x y z
N MET A 1 -33.85 2.22 28.99
CA MET A 1 -33.19 2.21 27.67
C MET A 1 -31.77 1.76 27.93
N MET A 2 -31.40 0.57 27.42
CA MET A 2 -30.05 0.03 27.55
C MET A 2 -29.11 0.87 26.68
N ARG A 3 -27.96 1.25 27.20
CA ARG A 3 -26.95 2.05 26.49
C ARG A 3 -25.89 1.11 25.91
N ASP A 4 -25.22 1.51 24.83
CA ASP A 4 -24.15 0.68 24.22
C ASP A 4 -23.04 0.31 25.22
N SER A 5 -22.74 1.21 26.17
CA SER A 5 -21.77 0.96 27.26
C SER A 5 -22.12 -0.27 28.11
N ASP A 6 -23.40 -0.59 28.26
CA ASP A 6 -23.85 -1.71 29.08
C ASP A 6 -23.52 -3.06 28.41
N LEU A 7 -23.40 -3.10 27.07
CA LEU A 7 -22.96 -4.28 26.33
C LEU A 7 -21.45 -4.46 26.40
N ASP A 8 -20.70 -3.37 26.30
CA ASP A 8 -19.23 -3.41 26.37
C ASP A 8 -18.76 -3.92 27.73
N ASP A 9 -19.40 -3.46 28.82
CA ASP A 9 -19.13 -3.94 30.18
C ASP A 9 -19.45 -5.45 30.33
N LEU A 10 -20.58 -5.89 29.76
CA LEU A 10 -20.97 -7.31 29.78
C LEU A 10 -19.98 -8.19 28.99
N PHE A 11 -19.48 -7.72 27.85
CA PHE A 11 -18.44 -8.43 27.10
C PHE A 11 -17.08 -8.44 27.80
N ALA A 12 -16.75 -7.38 28.55
CA ALA A 12 -15.53 -7.34 29.36
C ALA A 12 -15.57 -8.40 30.47
N ASP A 13 -16.70 -8.53 31.17
CA ASP A 13 -16.90 -9.55 32.21
C ASP A 13 -16.85 -10.99 31.64
N LEU A 14 -17.49 -11.23 30.49
CA LEU A 14 -17.50 -12.55 29.86
C LEU A 14 -16.13 -13.00 29.33
N ARG A 15 -15.21 -12.07 29.02
CA ARG A 15 -13.83 -12.43 28.62
C ARG A 15 -13.02 -13.00 29.78
N VAL A 16 -13.31 -12.60 31.01
CA VAL A 16 -12.64 -13.11 32.21
C VAL A 16 -13.17 -14.50 32.56
N VAL A 17 -14.46 -14.75 32.35
CA VAL A 17 -15.11 -16.05 32.59
C VAL A 17 -15.09 -16.88 31.32
N ARG A 18 -13.95 -17.53 31.03
CA ARG A 18 -13.86 -18.45 29.90
C ARG A 18 -14.53 -19.78 30.25
N ALA A 19 -15.80 -19.94 29.89
CA ALA A 19 -16.47 -21.22 29.93
C ALA A 19 -15.91 -22.12 28.81
N GLU A 20 -15.33 -23.27 29.19
CA GLU A 20 -14.91 -24.28 28.23
C GLU A 20 -16.13 -25.09 27.77
N ALA A 21 -16.25 -25.30 26.46
CA ALA A 21 -17.37 -26.04 25.91
C ALA A 21 -17.28 -27.52 26.34
N PRO A 22 -18.39 -28.18 26.73
CA PRO A 22 -18.36 -29.59 27.10
C PRO A 22 -17.97 -30.45 25.89
N ALA A 23 -17.10 -31.44 26.11
CA ALA A 23 -16.56 -32.29 25.04
C ALA A 23 -17.64 -32.99 24.19
N SER A 24 -18.77 -33.36 24.81
CA SER A 24 -19.91 -33.96 24.11
C SER A 24 -20.59 -33.03 23.11
N LEU A 25 -20.58 -31.72 23.37
CA LEU A 25 -21.09 -30.71 22.45
C LEU A 25 -20.14 -30.57 21.27
N LEU A 26 -18.83 -30.49 21.53
CA LEU A 26 -17.83 -30.40 20.46
C LEU A 26 -17.88 -31.60 19.52
N MET A 27 -18.02 -32.82 20.05
CA MET A 27 -18.18 -34.02 19.23
C MET A 27 -19.40 -33.96 18.33
N ARG A 28 -20.56 -33.55 18.87
CA ARG A 28 -21.79 -33.39 18.08
C ARG A 28 -21.66 -32.32 16.99
N VAL A 29 -20.97 -31.22 17.28
CA VAL A 29 -20.72 -30.16 16.30
C VAL A 29 -19.82 -30.66 15.17
N LEU A 30 -18.80 -31.47 15.49
CA LEU A 30 -17.93 -32.06 14.48
C LEU A 30 -18.67 -33.06 13.60
N GLU A 31 -19.50 -33.93 14.18
CA GLU A 31 -20.34 -34.86 13.42
C GLU A 31 -21.29 -34.12 12.48
N ASP A 32 -21.94 -33.05 12.96
CA ASP A 32 -22.85 -32.25 12.13
C ASP A 32 -22.11 -31.49 11.02
N ALA A 33 -20.91 -30.97 11.32
CA ALA A 33 -20.07 -30.28 10.36
C ALA A 33 -19.60 -31.23 9.24
N GLU A 34 -19.23 -32.47 9.56
CA GLU A 34 -18.85 -33.48 8.56
C GLU A 34 -20.03 -33.83 7.63
N LEU A 35 -21.25 -33.94 8.17
CA LEU A 35 -22.45 -34.24 7.38
C LEU A 35 -22.80 -33.11 6.40
N HIS A 36 -22.54 -31.86 6.77
CA HIS A 36 -22.87 -30.68 5.97
C HIS A 36 -21.67 -30.10 5.23
N GLN A 37 -20.49 -30.73 5.32
CA GLN A 37 -19.30 -30.21 4.67
C GLN A 37 -19.49 -30.26 3.15
N PRO A 38 -19.45 -29.12 2.45
CA PRO A 38 -19.58 -29.12 1.01
C PRO A 38 -18.38 -29.88 0.43
N GLN A 39 -18.66 -30.86 -0.44
CA GLN A 39 -17.58 -31.54 -1.12
C GLN A 39 -16.80 -30.54 -1.99
N PRO A 40 -15.46 -30.56 -1.94
CA PRO A 40 -14.67 -29.71 -2.81
C PRO A 40 -14.95 -30.10 -4.26
N VAL A 41 -15.69 -29.23 -4.96
CA VAL A 41 -15.86 -29.36 -6.41
C VAL A 41 -14.50 -29.10 -7.02
N ALA A 42 -13.97 -30.08 -7.75
CA ALA A 42 -12.74 -29.91 -8.51
C ALA A 42 -12.90 -28.69 -9.44
N LEU A 43 -12.20 -27.60 -9.11
CA LEU A 43 -12.16 -26.41 -9.94
C LEU A 43 -11.46 -26.79 -11.24
N ARG A 44 -12.25 -26.91 -12.31
CA ARG A 44 -11.71 -27.12 -13.65
C ARG A 44 -10.86 -25.91 -13.99
N ALA A 45 -9.57 -26.14 -14.28
CA ALA A 45 -8.65 -25.06 -14.63
C ALA A 45 -9.26 -24.20 -15.75
N ALA A 46 -9.48 -22.92 -15.45
CA ALA A 46 -10.02 -21.98 -16.42
C ALA A 46 -9.01 -21.82 -17.57
N PRO A 47 -9.47 -21.74 -18.83
CA PRO A 47 -8.57 -21.48 -19.94
C PRO A 47 -7.85 -20.14 -19.71
N ALA A 48 -6.54 -20.12 -19.97
CA ALA A 48 -5.72 -18.92 -19.80
C ALA A 48 -6.37 -17.72 -20.52
N PRO A 49 -6.50 -16.55 -19.87
CA PRO A 49 -7.19 -15.41 -20.44
C PRO A 49 -6.46 -14.94 -21.69
N ARG A 50 -7.09 -15.09 -22.86
CA ARG A 50 -6.39 -14.93 -24.13
C ARG A 50 -6.07 -13.48 -24.51
N ARG A 51 -6.65 -12.46 -23.88
CA ARG A 51 -6.36 -11.05 -24.21
C ARG A 51 -6.58 -10.14 -22.99
N LEU A 52 -5.65 -9.22 -22.74
CA LEU A 52 -5.76 -8.21 -21.67
C LEU A 52 -7.09 -7.42 -21.76
N TRP A 53 -7.52 -7.10 -22.98
CA TRP A 53 -8.79 -6.43 -23.26
C TRP A 53 -10.03 -7.24 -22.87
N SER A 54 -10.00 -8.57 -22.95
CA SER A 54 -11.13 -9.41 -22.50
C SER A 54 -11.19 -9.52 -20.97
N LEU A 55 -10.09 -9.28 -20.25
CA LEU A 55 -10.09 -9.23 -18.78
C LEU A 55 -10.69 -7.91 -18.27
N LEU A 56 -10.38 -6.79 -18.94
CA LEU A 56 -10.93 -5.48 -18.60
C LEU A 56 -12.42 -5.37 -18.96
N ALA A 57 -12.83 -5.90 -20.12
CA ALA A 57 -14.22 -5.80 -20.59
C ALA A 57 -15.12 -6.98 -20.14
N GLY A 58 -14.55 -8.16 -19.88
CA GLY A 58 -15.27 -9.42 -19.72
C GLY A 58 -15.52 -9.88 -18.28
N GLY A 59 -15.36 -9.01 -17.28
CA GLY A 59 -15.79 -9.30 -15.91
C GLY A 59 -14.72 -9.83 -14.95
N GLY A 60 -13.44 -9.82 -15.31
CA GLY A 60 -12.36 -10.17 -14.36
C GLY A 60 -12.16 -9.17 -13.21
N LEU A 61 -12.69 -7.95 -13.36
CA LEU A 61 -12.52 -6.83 -12.43
C LEU A 61 -13.84 -6.34 -11.81
N GLY A 62 -14.94 -7.11 -11.84
CA GLY A 62 -16.20 -6.70 -11.19
C GLY A 62 -17.04 -5.67 -11.96
N GLY A 63 -16.76 -5.44 -13.25
CA GLY A 63 -17.58 -4.63 -14.15
C GLY A 63 -17.12 -3.16 -14.31
N GLY A 64 -17.95 -2.34 -14.96
CA GLY A 64 -17.60 -0.96 -15.35
C GLY A 64 -17.27 -0.02 -14.19
N GLY A 65 -17.74 -0.30 -12.97
CA GLY A 65 -17.47 0.51 -11.78
C GLY A 65 -15.99 0.55 -11.39
N VAL A 66 -15.26 -0.56 -11.54
CA VAL A 66 -13.82 -0.61 -11.23
C VAL A 66 -13.00 0.16 -12.26
N LEU A 67 -13.41 0.14 -13.53
CA LEU A 67 -12.79 0.98 -14.56
C LEU A 67 -13.06 2.47 -14.31
N ALA A 68 -14.26 2.84 -13.86
CA ALA A 68 -14.56 4.21 -13.45
C ALA A 68 -13.74 4.66 -12.23
N GLY A 69 -13.55 3.78 -11.24
CA GLY A 69 -12.67 4.02 -10.09
C GLY A 69 -11.20 4.21 -10.50
N LEU A 70 -10.70 3.37 -11.40
CA LEU A 70 -9.34 3.51 -11.93
C LEU A 70 -9.17 4.82 -12.72
N ALA A 71 -10.13 5.15 -13.58
CA ALA A 71 -10.11 6.39 -14.37
C ALA A 71 -10.19 7.65 -13.49
N THR A 72 -10.98 7.62 -12.43
CA THR A 72 -11.06 8.74 -11.47
C THR A 72 -9.80 8.85 -10.62
N ALA A 73 -9.20 7.73 -10.20
CA ALA A 73 -7.93 7.72 -9.48
C ALA A 73 -6.77 8.25 -10.34
N THR A 74 -6.71 7.89 -11.62
CA THR A 74 -5.68 8.43 -12.53
C THR A 74 -5.89 9.91 -12.79
N LEU A 75 -7.14 10.36 -12.97
CA LEU A 75 -7.46 11.78 -13.14
C LEU A 75 -7.14 12.60 -11.89
N ALA A 76 -7.44 12.06 -10.71
CA ALA A 76 -7.10 12.68 -9.43
C ALA A 76 -5.58 12.75 -9.22
N GLY A 77 -4.86 11.65 -9.51
CA GLY A 77 -3.40 11.63 -9.46
C GLY A 77 -2.76 12.61 -10.44
N PHE A 78 -3.31 12.72 -11.66
CA PHE A 78 -2.88 13.71 -12.65
C PHE A 78 -3.12 15.14 -12.17
N TRP A 79 -4.30 15.43 -11.63
CA TRP A 79 -4.64 16.75 -11.11
C TRP A 79 -3.72 17.15 -9.95
N ILE A 80 -3.45 16.23 -9.02
CA ILE A 80 -2.53 16.44 -7.90
C ILE A 80 -1.10 16.67 -8.39
N GLY A 81 -0.64 15.89 -9.39
CA GLY A 81 0.70 16.03 -9.95
C GLY A 81 0.89 17.31 -10.77
N PHE A 82 -0.17 17.79 -11.44
CA PHE A 82 -0.14 19.03 -12.22
C PHE A 82 -0.24 20.28 -11.35
N ALA A 83 -1.01 20.22 -10.26
CA ALA A 83 -1.12 21.31 -9.31
C ALA A 83 0.14 21.36 -8.41
N GLN A 84 1.29 21.75 -8.98
CA GLN A 84 2.45 22.08 -8.16
C GLN A 84 2.05 23.21 -7.21
N PRO A 85 2.12 23.01 -5.88
CA PRO A 85 1.80 24.07 -4.96
C PRO A 85 2.86 25.17 -5.10
N LEU A 86 2.44 26.44 -5.10
CA LEU A 86 3.29 27.64 -5.19
C LEU A 86 4.61 27.59 -4.38
N PRO A 87 4.70 26.94 -3.20
CA PRO A 87 5.96 26.82 -2.47
C PRO A 87 7.06 26.07 -3.25
N VAL A 88 6.69 25.10 -4.11
CA VAL A 88 7.66 24.28 -4.85
C VAL A 88 8.27 25.09 -5.99
N THR A 89 7.50 25.95 -6.67
CA THR A 89 8.05 26.84 -7.70
C THR A 89 9.00 27.87 -7.10
N THR A 90 8.70 28.40 -5.90
CA THR A 90 9.61 29.31 -5.19
C THR A 90 10.89 28.61 -4.73
N LEU A 91 10.81 27.35 -4.29
CA LEU A 91 11.97 26.57 -3.84
C LEU A 91 12.85 26.17 -5.04
N THR A 92 12.25 25.71 -6.13
CA THR A 92 12.96 25.42 -7.38
C THR A 92 13.62 26.68 -7.95
N ALA A 93 12.92 27.83 -7.94
CA ALA A 93 13.51 29.10 -8.38
C ALA A 93 14.68 29.55 -7.49
N ALA A 94 14.58 29.38 -6.17
CA ALA A 94 15.67 29.70 -5.24
C ALA A 94 16.89 28.78 -5.42
N LEU A 95 16.67 27.48 -5.64
CA LEU A 95 17.75 26.52 -5.93
C LEU A 95 18.43 26.83 -7.26
N TRP A 96 17.66 27.11 -8.31
CA TRP A 96 18.19 27.45 -9.63
C TRP A 96 18.95 28.77 -9.61
N GLN A 97 18.47 29.76 -8.85
CA GLN A 97 19.15 31.03 -8.67
C GLN A 97 20.48 30.87 -7.91
N GLN A 98 20.56 29.94 -6.96
CA GLN A 98 21.81 29.63 -6.26
C GLN A 98 22.84 28.91 -7.15
N GLU A 99 22.39 28.03 -8.05
CA GLU A 99 23.25 27.41 -9.08
C GLU A 99 23.82 28.47 -10.03
N THR A 100 23.00 29.39 -10.52
CA THR A 100 23.49 30.47 -11.41
C THR A 100 24.44 31.46 -10.73
N LEU A 101 24.30 31.69 -9.42
CA LEU A 101 25.23 32.52 -8.65
C LEU A 101 26.55 31.77 -8.35
N ALA A 102 26.49 30.44 -8.18
CA ALA A 102 27.67 29.60 -8.02
C ALA A 102 28.49 29.46 -9.32
N ASP A 103 27.87 29.60 -10.49
CA ASP A 103 28.58 29.67 -11.77
C ASP A 103 29.21 31.04 -12.05
N ASP A 104 28.68 32.13 -11.48
CA ASP A 104 29.17 33.51 -11.70
C ASP A 104 30.22 33.95 -10.66
N GLU A 105 30.14 33.46 -9.42
CA GLU A 105 31.24 33.50 -8.46
C GLU A 105 32.13 32.28 -8.65
N GLY A 106 33.13 32.39 -9.54
CA GLY A 106 34.14 31.35 -9.79
C GLY A 106 34.61 30.71 -8.50
N LEU A 107 34.08 29.53 -8.21
CA LEU A 107 34.32 28.77 -6.99
C LEU A 107 35.82 28.46 -6.91
N ASP A 108 36.52 29.15 -6.01
CA ASP A 108 37.81 28.71 -5.50
C ASP A 108 37.55 27.40 -4.73
N LEU A 109 37.53 26.31 -5.50
CA LEU A 109 37.42 24.95 -5.00
C LEU A 109 38.63 24.71 -4.08
N VAL A 110 38.44 24.94 -2.79
CA VAL A 110 39.42 24.55 -1.78
C VAL A 110 39.55 23.04 -1.86
N GLU A 111 40.65 22.59 -2.46
CA GLU A 111 40.95 21.18 -2.68
C GLU A 111 41.18 20.49 -1.33
N LEU A 112 40.15 19.77 -0.86
CA LEU A 112 40.17 19.06 0.43
C LEU A 112 40.89 17.71 0.39
N ILE A 113 41.37 17.28 -0.78
CA ILE A 113 42.07 16.01 -0.95
C ILE A 113 43.44 16.30 -1.56
N PRO A 114 44.53 16.29 -0.76
CA PRO A 114 45.87 16.38 -1.34
C PRO A 114 46.11 15.13 -2.22
N THR A 115 46.59 15.34 -3.45
CA THR A 115 46.89 14.22 -4.36
C THR A 115 48.06 13.39 -3.82
N LEU A 116 48.00 12.08 -4.04
CA LEU A 116 48.99 11.11 -3.56
C LEU A 116 50.41 11.35 -4.13
N ASP A 117 50.54 12.19 -5.16
CA ASP A 117 51.81 12.61 -5.75
C ASP A 117 52.71 13.36 -4.75
N THR A 118 52.10 13.97 -3.72
CA THR A 118 52.84 14.66 -2.65
C THR A 118 53.68 13.68 -1.80
N TYR A 119 53.37 12.38 -1.81
CA TYR A 119 54.07 11.35 -1.04
C TYR A 119 55.02 10.48 -1.87
N LEU A 120 55.11 10.70 -3.18
CA LEU A 120 56.02 9.98 -4.08
C LEU A 120 57.46 10.54 -4.25
N PRO A 121 57.85 11.74 -3.77
CA PRO A 121 59.23 12.24 -3.95
C PRO A 121 60.22 11.82 -2.85
N GLU A 122 59.79 11.07 -1.83
CA GLU A 122 60.71 10.52 -0.80
C GLU A 122 60.90 9.00 -0.98
N GLY A 123 61.70 8.64 -1.99
CA GLY A 123 62.18 7.29 -2.27
C GLY A 123 63.40 7.30 -3.18
#